data_AF-A0A7V9UW97-F1
#
_entry.id   AF-A0A7V9UW97-F1
#
_cell.length_a   1.000
_cell.length_b   1.000
_cell.length_c   1.000
_cell.angle_alpha   90.00
_cell.angle_beta   90.00
_cell.angle_gamma   90.00
#
_symmetry.space_group_name_H-M   'P 1'
#
loop_
_entity.id
_entity.type
_entity.pdbx_description
1 polymer ?
#
loop_
_entity_poly.entity_id
_entity_poly.type
_entity_poly.pdbx_seq_one_letter_code
_entity_poly.pdbx_strand_id
1 'polypeptide(L)'
;IIERQGYSKFVTWLGEVSQDELFNDIVPKCDVAFDQLGGQWIGAGAFIMAMGRPLIANGRPEIFEHLTGEVSPVCQAATPGEVCFWLKKLYFDRTEINRIGLESKNYIQKHYSIESTINFFS
;
A
#
# COMPACT_ATOMS: atom_id res chain seq x y z
N ILE A 1 -0.48 -5.69 23.58
CA ILE A 1 0.40 -4.48 23.52
C ILE A 1 -0.43 -3.21 23.39
N ILE A 2 -1.38 -3.14 22.45
CA ILE A 2 -2.26 -1.97 22.23
C ILE A 2 -3.00 -1.55 23.50
N GLU A 3 -3.68 -2.49 24.18
CA GLU A 3 -4.39 -2.22 25.44
C GLU A 3 -3.45 -1.73 26.55
N ARG A 4 -2.33 -2.44 26.75
CA ARG A 4 -1.33 -2.07 27.76
C ARG A 4 -0.75 -0.66 27.57
N GLN A 5 -0.68 -0.19 26.33
CA GLN A 5 -0.18 1.14 25.97
C GLN A 5 -1.30 2.20 25.91
N GLY A 6 -2.56 1.85 26.18
CA GLY A 6 -3.69 2.77 26.17
C GLY A 6 -4.13 3.22 24.77
N TYR A 7 -3.76 2.48 23.72
CA TYR A 7 -4.07 2.84 22.33
C TYR A 7 -5.40 2.28 21.82
N SER A 8 -6.12 1.49 22.61
CA SER A 8 -7.37 0.82 22.15
C SER A 8 -8.42 1.79 21.61
N LYS A 9 -8.51 3.01 22.15
CA LYS A 9 -9.46 4.03 21.67
C LYS A 9 -9.15 4.58 20.26
N PHE A 10 -7.97 4.29 19.73
CA PHE A 10 -7.53 4.71 18.38
C PHE A 10 -7.54 3.55 17.38
N VAL A 11 -7.92 2.34 17.82
CA VAL A 11 -7.91 1.14 16.98
C VAL A 11 -9.33 0.62 16.86
N THR A 12 -9.82 0.55 15.63
CA THR A 12 -11.06 -0.16 15.31
C THR A 12 -10.70 -1.49 14.69
N TRP A 13 -11.12 -2.59 15.32
CA TRP A 13 -10.98 -3.93 14.75
C TRP A 13 -12.22 -4.22 13.91
N LEU A 14 -12.00 -4.50 12.63
CA LEU A 14 -13.04 -5.00 11.74
C LEU A 14 -12.95 -6.53 11.72
N GLY A 15 -14.11 -7.19 11.63
CA GLY A 15 -14.18 -8.62 11.41
C GLY A 15 -13.77 -8.99 9.98
N GLU A 16 -14.14 -10.18 9.55
CA GLU A 16 -14.09 -10.51 8.13
C GLU A 16 -15.02 -9.57 7.36
N VAL A 17 -14.51 -9.00 6.28
CA VAL A 17 -15.24 -8.11 5.37
C VAL A 17 -15.18 -8.66 3.98
N SER A 18 -16.24 -8.41 3.20
CA SER A 18 -16.23 -8.77 1.79
C SER A 18 -15.24 -7.89 1.00
N GLN A 19 -14.80 -8.37 -0.16
CA GLN A 19 -13.95 -7.59 -1.05
C GLN A 19 -14.65 -6.30 -1.51
N ASP A 20 -15.96 -6.37 -1.74
CA ASP A 20 -16.78 -5.21 -2.14
C ASP A 20 -16.82 -4.14 -1.04
N GLU A 21 -17.11 -4.54 0.20
CA GLU A 21 -17.10 -3.66 1.37
C GLU A 21 -15.72 -3.03 1.60
N LEU A 22 -14.66 -3.83 1.46
CA LEU A 22 -13.29 -3.33 1.58
C LEU A 22 -13.03 -2.18 0.61
N PHE A 23 -13.37 -2.36 -0.68
CA PHE A 23 -13.00 -1.39 -1.71
C PHE A 23 -14.00 -0.24 -1.90
N ASN A 24 -15.28 -0.44 -1.60
CA ASN A 24 -16.31 0.58 -1.78
C ASN A 24 -16.59 1.38 -0.50
N ASP A 25 -16.37 0.80 0.68
CA ASP A 25 -16.74 1.45 1.94
C ASP A 25 -15.55 1.81 2.84
N ILE A 26 -14.54 0.94 2.91
CA ILE A 26 -13.43 1.09 3.86
C ILE A 26 -12.28 1.86 3.24
N VAL A 27 -11.67 1.35 2.16
CA VAL A 27 -10.50 1.94 1.49
C VAL A 27 -10.73 3.40 1.05
N PRO A 28 -11.93 3.81 0.59
CA PRO A 28 -12.17 5.21 0.24
C PRO A 28 -12.04 6.17 1.44
N LYS A 29 -12.21 5.69 2.68
CA LYS A 29 -12.04 6.48 3.91
C LYS A 29 -10.62 6.43 4.46
N CYS A 30 -9.74 5.61 3.87
CA CYS A 30 -8.34 5.49 4.28
C CYS A 30 -7.47 6.57 3.60
N ASP A 31 -6.66 7.26 4.40
CA ASP A 31 -5.64 8.18 3.90
C ASP A 31 -4.36 7.45 3.44
N VAL A 32 -4.04 6.35 4.12
CA VAL A 32 -2.86 5.49 3.90
C VAL A 32 -3.20 4.10 4.41
N ALA A 33 -2.62 3.06 3.80
CA ALA A 33 -2.70 1.70 4.31
C ALA A 33 -1.32 1.12 4.60
N PHE A 34 -1.34 0.01 5.34
CA PHE A 34 -0.17 -0.82 5.61
C PHE A 34 -0.38 -2.19 4.98
N ASP A 35 0.71 -2.77 4.49
CA ASP A 35 0.83 -4.21 4.23
C ASP A 35 2.07 -4.72 4.99
N GLN A 36 2.47 -5.97 4.75
CA GLN A 36 3.58 -6.61 5.40
C GLN A 36 4.86 -5.75 5.35
N LEU A 37 5.49 -5.60 6.51
CA LEU A 37 6.77 -4.90 6.70
C LEU A 37 7.95 -5.88 6.76
N GLY A 38 7.70 -7.16 6.46
CA GLY A 38 8.65 -8.26 6.52
C GLY A 38 9.29 -8.53 5.16
N GLY A 39 9.75 -9.77 4.94
CA GLY A 39 10.39 -10.17 3.69
C GLY A 39 9.45 -10.71 2.62
N GLN A 40 8.12 -10.57 2.76
CA GLN A 40 7.16 -11.23 1.88
C GLN A 40 6.79 -10.33 0.69
N TRP A 41 5.84 -10.78 -0.14
CA TRP A 41 5.25 -9.95 -1.19
C TRP A 41 4.03 -9.19 -0.67
N ILE A 42 3.81 -7.98 -1.17
CA ILE A 42 2.68 -7.08 -0.82
C ILE A 42 1.40 -7.41 -1.60
N GLY A 43 0.89 -8.64 -1.45
CA GLY A 43 -0.23 -9.14 -2.24
C GLY A 43 -1.50 -8.28 -2.12
N ALA A 44 -1.97 -8.02 -0.90
CA ALA A 44 -3.17 -7.21 -0.67
C ALA A 44 -2.92 -5.72 -0.93
N GLY A 45 -1.69 -5.26 -0.67
CA GLY A 45 -1.26 -3.89 -0.89
C GLY A 45 -1.37 -3.43 -2.35
N ALA A 46 -1.21 -4.34 -3.32
CA ALA A 46 -1.39 -4.02 -4.73
C ALA A 46 -2.81 -3.48 -5.04
N PHE A 47 -3.85 -3.99 -4.39
CA PHE A 47 -5.21 -3.49 -4.58
C PHE A 47 -5.41 -2.10 -3.98
N ILE A 48 -4.78 -1.84 -2.84
CA ILE A 48 -4.79 -0.50 -2.22
C ILE A 48 -4.14 0.53 -3.15
N MET A 49 -2.98 0.17 -3.70
CA MET A 49 -2.28 0.97 -4.70
C MET A 49 -3.14 1.20 -5.96
N ALA A 50 -3.86 0.17 -6.43
CA ALA A 50 -4.80 0.27 -7.57
C ALA A 50 -5.93 1.28 -7.32
N MET A 51 -6.40 1.37 -6.07
CA MET A 51 -7.40 2.35 -5.64
C MET A 51 -6.85 3.76 -5.46
N GLY A 52 -5.55 3.95 -5.72
CA GLY A 52 -4.89 5.25 -5.61
C GLY A 52 -4.62 5.69 -4.19
N ARG A 53 -4.39 4.74 -3.27
CA ARG A 53 -4.02 5.02 -1.88
C ARG A 53 -2.54 4.71 -1.64
N PRO A 54 -1.80 5.58 -0.93
CA PRO A 54 -0.44 5.28 -0.51
C PRO A 54 -0.36 4.00 0.32
N LEU A 55 0.66 3.19 0.07
CA LEU A 55 0.93 1.96 0.79
C LEU A 55 2.28 2.04 1.53
N ILE A 56 2.27 1.91 2.85
CA ILE A 56 3.49 1.72 3.65
C ILE A 56 3.73 0.22 3.80
N ALA A 57 4.81 -0.28 3.21
CA ALA A 57 5.15 -1.69 3.23
C ALA A 57 6.64 -1.89 2.95
N ASN A 58 7.12 -3.13 3.11
CA ASN A 58 8.39 -3.52 2.51
C ASN A 58 8.14 -3.98 1.07
N GLY A 59 8.33 -3.06 0.13
CA GLY A 59 8.12 -3.27 -1.31
C GLY A 59 9.19 -4.12 -1.99
N ARG A 60 10.23 -4.58 -1.27
CA ARG A 60 11.33 -5.42 -1.79
C ARG A 60 11.86 -4.92 -3.16
N PRO A 61 12.30 -3.65 -3.26
CA PRO A 61 12.72 -3.05 -4.52
C PRO A 61 13.80 -3.88 -5.24
N GLU A 62 14.68 -4.54 -4.49
CA GLU A 62 15.72 -5.41 -5.04
C GLU A 62 15.19 -6.63 -5.81
N ILE A 63 13.91 -6.98 -5.64
CA ILE A 63 13.22 -8.02 -6.40
C ILE A 63 12.38 -7.38 -7.51
N PHE A 64 11.46 -6.48 -7.14
CA PHE A 64 10.41 -6.04 -8.05
C PHE A 64 10.86 -4.97 -9.05
N GLU A 65 11.86 -4.15 -8.72
CA GLU A 65 12.40 -3.18 -9.68
C GLU A 65 13.12 -3.89 -10.82
N HIS A 66 13.78 -5.02 -10.55
CA HIS A 66 14.41 -5.81 -11.61
C HIS A 66 13.38 -6.41 -12.58
N LEU A 67 12.20 -6.77 -12.08
CA LEU A 67 11.12 -7.33 -12.88
C LEU A 67 10.37 -6.26 -13.68
N THR A 68 10.15 -5.09 -13.09
CA THR A 68 9.33 -4.01 -13.68
C THR A 68 10.14 -2.94 -14.39
N GLY A 69 11.47 -2.89 -14.17
CA GLY A 69 12.35 -1.84 -14.66
C GLY A 69 12.09 -0.46 -14.03
N GLU A 70 11.27 -0.39 -12.97
CA GLU A 70 10.80 0.85 -12.37
C GLU A 70 10.67 0.72 -10.86
N VAL A 71 11.04 1.79 -10.14
CA VAL A 71 10.86 1.90 -8.69
C VAL A 71 9.37 1.90 -8.35
N SER A 72 8.95 0.94 -7.53
CA SER A 72 7.57 0.92 -7.05
C SER A 72 7.30 2.11 -6.13
N PRO A 73 6.18 2.85 -6.30
CA PRO A 73 5.84 4.02 -5.47
C PRO A 73 5.33 3.65 -4.07
N VAL A 74 5.72 2.48 -3.56
CA VAL A 74 5.49 2.07 -2.17
C VAL A 74 6.27 3.00 -1.25
N CYS A 75 5.63 3.42 -0.16
CA CYS A 75 6.28 4.09 0.96
C CYS A 75 7.16 3.06 1.69
N GLN A 76 8.34 2.79 1.15
CA GLN A 76 9.25 1.73 1.57
C GLN A 76 9.57 1.83 3.06
N ALA A 77 9.26 0.75 3.80
CA ALA A 77 9.54 0.64 5.23
C ALA A 77 9.72 -0.83 5.65
N ALA A 78 10.80 -1.13 6.37
CA ALA A 78 11.06 -2.41 7.01
C ALA A 78 11.30 -2.27 8.53
N THR A 79 11.38 -1.04 9.03
CA THR A 79 11.65 -0.71 10.42
C THR A 79 10.62 0.26 11.01
N PRO A 80 10.44 0.29 12.34
CA PRO A 80 9.57 1.27 12.99
C PRO A 80 9.96 2.73 12.71
N GLY A 81 11.25 3.00 12.50
CA GLY A 81 11.76 4.33 12.17
C GLY A 81 11.25 4.81 10.80
N GLU A 82 11.31 3.95 9.80
CA GLU A 82 10.82 4.25 8.44
C GLU A 82 9.29 4.37 8.41
N VAL A 83 8.58 3.51 9.16
CA VAL A 83 7.13 3.64 9.34
C VAL A 83 6.77 5.01 9.93
N CYS A 84 7.47 5.41 11.01
CA CYS A 84 7.25 6.70 11.67
C CYS A 84 7.55 7.88 10.74
N PHE A 85 8.61 7.77 9.93
CA PHE A 85 8.95 8.77 8.91
C PHE A 85 7.79 8.96 7.92
N TRP A 86 7.28 7.89 7.32
CA TRP A 86 6.20 7.97 6.34
C TRP A 86 4.89 8.45 6.95
N LEU A 87 4.51 7.96 8.14
CA LEU A 87 3.33 8.45 8.84
C LEU A 87 3.38 9.95 9.09
N LYS A 88 4.53 10.48 9.55
CA LYS A 88 4.69 11.92 9.75
C LYS A 88 4.61 12.68 8.43
N LYS A 89 5.32 12.21 7.39
CA LYS A 89 5.33 12.86 6.08
C LYS A 89 3.91 12.99 5.51
N LEU A 90 3.15 11.89 5.51
CA LEU A 90 1.78 11.85 4.97
C LEU A 90 0.79 12.61 5.85
N TYR A 91 1.01 12.65 7.17
CA TYR A 91 0.16 13.42 8.08
C TYR A 91 0.30 14.93 7.87
N PHE A 92 1.52 15.42 7.69
CA PHE A 92 1.79 16.85 7.54
C PHE A 92 1.62 17.35 6.10
N ASP A 93 1.72 16.47 5.10
CA ASP A 93 1.60 16.84 3.68
C ASP A 93 0.52 16.01 2.97
N ARG A 94 -0.67 16.60 2.86
CA ARG A 94 -1.80 15.99 2.13
C ARG A 94 -1.60 15.98 0.62
N THR A 95 -0.75 16.86 0.07
CA THR A 95 -0.43 16.84 -1.36
C THR A 95 0.38 15.60 -1.71
N GLU A 96 1.23 15.15 -0.79
CA GLU A 96 2.01 13.94 -0.94
C GLU A 96 1.15 12.67 -0.97
N ILE A 97 0.06 12.62 -0.20
CA ILE A 97 -0.91 11.52 -0.25
C ILE A 97 -1.49 11.39 -1.67
N ASN A 98 -1.93 12.51 -2.25
CA ASN A 98 -2.53 12.51 -3.59
C ASN A 98 -1.51 12.14 -4.68
N ARG A 99 -0.28 12.68 -4.57
CA ARG A 99 0.80 12.39 -5.51
C ARG A 99 1.16 10.90 -5.51
N ILE A 100 1.46 10.35 -4.34
CA ILE A 100 1.84 8.94 -4.19
C ILE A 100 0.67 8.02 -4.55
N GLY A 101 -0.57 8.39 -4.20
CA GLY A 101 -1.76 7.67 -4.60
C GLY A 101 -1.90 7.56 -6.13
N LEU A 102 -1.75 8.68 -6.84
CA LEU A 102 -1.79 8.70 -8.30
C LEU A 102 -0.67 7.85 -8.92
N GLU A 103 0.56 7.99 -8.42
CA GLU A 103 1.70 7.19 -8.87
C GLU A 103 1.47 5.70 -8.62
N SER A 104 0.94 5.33 -7.47
CA SER A 104 0.59 3.96 -7.11
C SER A 104 -0.42 3.36 -8.08
N LYS A 105 -1.49 4.11 -8.40
CA LYS A 105 -2.50 3.66 -9.36
C LYS A 105 -1.90 3.46 -10.74
N ASN A 106 -1.10 4.42 -11.21
CA ASN A 106 -0.46 4.35 -12.52
C ASN A 106 0.52 3.16 -12.60
N TYR A 107 1.31 2.93 -11.55
CA TYR A 107 2.26 1.81 -11.47
C TYR A 107 1.53 0.46 -11.56
N ILE A 108 0.45 0.28 -10.79
CA ILE A 108 -0.34 -0.96 -10.83
C ILE A 108 -0.99 -1.15 -12.21
N GLN A 109 -1.59 -0.11 -12.78
CA GLN A 109 -2.18 -0.19 -14.11
C GLN A 109 -1.16 -0.59 -15.19
N LYS A 110 0.07 -0.09 -15.08
CA LYS A 110 1.15 -0.37 -16.04
C LYS A 110 1.71 -1.79 -15.92
N HIS A 111 1.90 -2.30 -14.71
CA HIS A 111 2.69 -3.53 -14.48
C HIS A 111 1.85 -4.75 -14.07
N TYR A 112 0.62 -4.55 -13.63
CA TYR A 112 -0.27 -5.61 -13.11
C TYR A 112 -1.53 -5.80 -13.96
N SER A 113 -1.67 -5.05 -15.06
CA SER A 113 -2.76 -5.31 -16.00
C SER A 113 -2.53 -6.65 -16.68
N ILE A 114 -3.50 -7.55 -16.58
CA ILE A 114 -3.47 -8.87 -17.24
C ILE A 114 -3.16 -8.74 -18.72
N GLU A 115 -3.73 -7.72 -19.37
CA GLU A 115 -3.52 -7.43 -20.80
C GLU A 115 -2.06 -7.09 -21.12
N SER A 116 -1.35 -6.46 -20.18
CA SER A 116 0.08 -6.16 -20.32
C SER A 116 1.01 -7.29 -19.88
N THR A 117 0.55 -8.17 -18.99
CA THR A 117 1.38 -9.18 -18.32
C THR A 117 1.31 -10.56 -19.00
N ILE A 118 0.18 -10.91 -19.63
CA ILE A 118 0.01 -12.21 -20.29
C ILE A 118 0.22 -12.06 -21.80
N ASN A 119 1.40 -12.47 -22.28
CA ASN A 119 1.59 -12.76 -23.69
C ASN A 119 1.13 -14.19 -23.97
N PHE A 120 0.00 -14.33 -24.68
CA PHE A 120 -0.32 -15.60 -25.30
C PHE A 120 0.71 -15.83 -26.40
N PHE A 121 1.51 -16.89 -26.29
CA PHE A 121 2.38 -17.34 -27.39
C PHE A 121 1.48 -17.63 -28.59
N SER A 122 1.56 -16.77 -29.62
CA SER A 122 0.97 -16.99 -30.93
C SER A 122 1.92 -17.75 -31.84
#